data_AF-A0A3B9WV33-F1
#
_entry.id   AF-A0A3B9WV33-F1
#
_cell.length_a   1.000
_cell.length_b   1.000
_cell.length_c   1.000
_cell.angle_alpha   90.00
_cell.angle_beta   90.00
_cell.angle_gamma   90.00
#
_symmetry.space_group_name_H-M   'P 1'
#
loop_
_entity.id
_entity.type
_entity.pdbx_description
1 polymer ?
#
loop_
_entity_poly.entity_id
_entity_poly.type
_entity_poly.pdbx_seq_one_letter_code
_entity_poly.pdbx_strand_id
1 'polypeptide(L)'
;MNTDYELRIIKSRRKTIALQVKDDRTVIVKAPYRVSMSFIRSFASSHERWIQKRLSEMKERIENAGEPLSREELSELYRRARAHIPGRVGYYAERLGVSYGRITIRKQRTRWGSCSSKGNLNFN
;
A
#
# COMPACT_ATOMS: atom_id res chain seq x y z
N MET A 1 -9.29 -5.37 28.99
CA MET A 1 -9.25 -5.57 27.53
C MET A 1 -9.15 -4.20 26.92
N ASN A 2 -8.11 -3.93 26.13
CA ASN A 2 -7.88 -2.60 25.57
C ASN A 2 -8.91 -2.34 24.45
N THR A 3 -9.74 -1.33 24.60
CA THR A 3 -10.96 -1.10 23.79
C THR A 3 -10.68 -0.35 22.48
N ASP A 4 -9.42 -0.02 22.19
CA ASP A 4 -9.05 0.90 21.11
C ASP A 4 -9.03 0.27 19.71
N TYR A 5 -9.08 -1.06 19.60
CA TYR A 5 -9.03 -1.75 18.30
C TYR A 5 -9.74 -3.10 18.30
N GLU A 6 -10.29 -3.47 17.14
CA GLU A 6 -10.89 -4.78 16.93
C GLU A 6 -9.80 -5.80 16.55
N LEU A 7 -9.60 -6.83 17.39
CA LEU A 7 -8.64 -7.90 17.11
C LEU A 7 -9.30 -9.04 16.32
N ARG A 8 -8.89 -9.22 15.07
CA ARG A 8 -9.34 -10.31 14.19
C ARG A 8 -8.23 -11.34 13.98
N ILE A 9 -8.51 -12.61 14.28
CA ILE A 9 -7.53 -13.70 14.15
C ILE A 9 -7.85 -14.53 12.90
N ILE A 10 -6.85 -14.73 12.04
CA ILE A 10 -6.97 -15.53 10.81
C ILE A 10 -5.91 -16.64 10.83
N LYS A 11 -6.35 -17.89 11.00
CA LYS A 11 -5.48 -19.08 10.92
C LYS A 11 -5.39 -19.59 9.47
N SER A 12 -4.21 -20.03 9.05
CA SER A 12 -3.96 -20.54 7.69
C SER A 12 -2.69 -21.41 7.64
N ARG A 13 -2.34 -21.94 6.45
CA ARG A 13 -1.11 -22.74 6.21
C ARG A 13 0.19 -21.90 6.14
N ARG A 14 0.22 -20.71 6.76
CA ARG A 14 1.44 -19.88 6.81
C ARG A 14 2.49 -20.48 7.75
N LYS A 15 3.76 -20.14 7.49
CA LYS A 15 4.90 -20.55 8.32
C LYS A 15 5.16 -19.62 9.51
N THR A 16 4.76 -18.34 9.41
CA THR A 16 5.03 -17.30 10.42
C THR A 16 3.74 -16.67 10.93
N ILE A 17 3.82 -16.08 12.13
CA ILE A 17 2.80 -15.17 12.66
C ILE A 17 3.03 -13.77 12.09
N ALA A 18 1.96 -13.08 11.69
CA ALA A 18 2.03 -11.74 11.16
C ALA A 18 0.98 -10.85 11.83
N LEU A 19 1.32 -9.58 12.05
CA LEU A 19 0.47 -8.56 12.62
C LEU A 19 0.22 -7.47 11.56
N GLN A 20 -1.04 -7.08 11.37
CA GLN A 20 -1.43 -6.07 10.39
C GLN A 20 -2.47 -5.14 10.98
N VAL A 21 -2.23 -3.83 10.94
CA VAL A 21 -3.24 -2.81 11.25
C VAL A 21 -3.84 -2.34 9.94
N LYS A 22 -5.17 -2.33 9.83
CA LYS A 22 -5.91 -1.84 8.66
C LYS A 22 -6.36 -0.39 8.83
N ASP A 23 -6.70 0.24 7.70
CA ASP A 23 -7.25 1.61 7.62
C ASP A 23 -8.60 1.76 8.36
N ASP A 24 -9.30 0.66 8.65
CA ASP A 24 -10.56 0.62 9.43
C ASP A 24 -10.33 0.39 10.94
N ARG A 25 -9.07 0.52 11.42
CA ARG A 25 -8.62 0.21 12.79
C ARG A 25 -8.71 -1.26 13.21
N THR A 26 -9.01 -2.18 12.28
CA THR A 26 -8.93 -3.61 12.56
C THR A 26 -7.48 -4.05 12.68
N VAL A 27 -7.14 -4.71 13.79
CA VAL A 27 -5.85 -5.38 13.97
C VAL A 27 -6.00 -6.85 13.63
N ILE A 28 -5.33 -7.30 12.58
CA ILE A 28 -5.38 -8.68 12.12
C ILE A 28 -4.13 -9.42 12.58
N VAL A 29 -4.31 -10.48 13.36
CA VAL A 29 -3.27 -11.47 13.63
C VAL A 29 -3.44 -12.67 12.73
N LYS A 30 -2.46 -12.84 11.87
CA LYS A 30 -2.36 -13.89 10.89
C LYS A 30 -1.45 -14.99 11.43
N ALA A 31 -2.00 -16.07 11.99
CA ALA A 31 -1.24 -17.18 12.59
C ALA A 31 -1.26 -18.50 11.78
N PRO A 32 -0.26 -19.40 11.95
CA PRO A 32 -0.33 -20.80 11.53
C PRO A 32 -1.40 -21.60 12.28
N TYR A 33 -1.85 -22.73 11.72
CA TYR A 33 -2.86 -23.59 12.38
C TYR A 33 -2.41 -24.13 13.74
N ARG A 34 -1.14 -24.50 13.88
CA ARG A 34 -0.61 -25.15 15.09
C ARG A 34 -0.32 -24.22 16.26
N VAL A 35 -0.37 -22.90 16.04
CA VAL A 35 -0.10 -21.92 17.11
C VAL A 35 -1.34 -21.75 17.99
N SER A 36 -1.16 -21.80 19.31
CA SER A 36 -2.24 -21.67 20.28
C SER A 36 -2.85 -20.27 20.32
N MET A 37 -4.10 -20.18 20.76
CA MET A 37 -4.77 -18.88 20.94
C MET A 37 -4.12 -18.03 22.03
N SER A 38 -3.59 -18.66 23.09
CA SER A 38 -2.86 -17.95 24.15
C SER A 38 -1.60 -17.27 23.62
N PHE A 39 -0.81 -17.98 22.80
CA PHE A 39 0.37 -17.41 22.16
C PHE A 39 0.00 -16.30 21.16
N ILE A 40 -1.08 -16.47 20.41
CA ILE A 40 -1.58 -15.43 19.49
C ILE A 40 -1.95 -14.15 20.26
N ARG A 41 -2.63 -14.29 21.40
CA ARG A 41 -2.98 -13.15 22.26
C ARG A 41 -1.74 -12.51 22.88
N SER A 42 -0.81 -13.30 23.43
CA SER A 42 0.43 -12.77 24.03
C SER A 42 1.31 -12.08 22.99
N PHE A 43 1.37 -12.59 21.76
CA PHE A 43 2.05 -11.95 20.64
C PHE A 43 1.43 -10.61 20.26
N ALA A 44 0.09 -10.50 20.23
CA ALA A 44 -0.57 -9.23 20.00
C ALA A 44 -0.29 -8.22 21.13
N SER A 45 -0.43 -8.66 22.38
CA SER A 45 -0.16 -7.84 23.56
C SER A 45 1.30 -7.36 23.64
N SER A 46 2.27 -8.21 23.29
CA SER A 46 3.69 -7.79 23.28
C SER A 46 4.00 -6.73 22.23
N HIS A 47 3.18 -6.63 21.18
CA HIS A 47 3.30 -5.62 20.12
C HIS A 47 2.36 -4.42 20.31
N GLU A 48 1.74 -4.27 21.49
CA GLU A 48 0.76 -3.21 21.75
C GLU A 48 1.31 -1.81 21.48
N ARG A 49 2.55 -1.52 21.90
CA ARG A 49 3.20 -0.24 21.59
C ARG A 49 3.30 0.04 20.09
N TRP A 50 3.60 -0.99 19.30
CA TRP A 50 3.65 -0.87 17.84
C TRP A 50 2.26 -0.67 17.24
N ILE A 51 1.24 -1.37 17.75
CA ILE A 51 -0.16 -1.21 17.31
C ILE A 51 -0.61 0.23 17.54
N GLN A 52 -0.42 0.74 18.76
CA GLN A 52 -0.85 2.09 19.15
C GLN A 52 -0.14 3.16 18.31
N LYS A 53 1.18 3.00 18.07
CA LYS A 53 1.93 3.89 17.17
C LYS A 53 1.35 3.90 15.75
N ARG A 54 0.95 2.74 15.21
CA ARG A 54 0.36 2.67 13.86
C ARG A 54 -1.03 3.31 13.80
N LEU A 55 -1.83 3.17 14.87
CA LEU A 55 -3.13 3.82 14.98
C LEU A 55 -2.99 5.35 15.07
N SER A 56 -2.00 5.85 15.82
CA SER A 56 -1.74 7.29 15.91
C SER A 56 -1.24 7.86 14.60
N GLU A 57 -0.27 7.21 13.93
CA GLU A 57 0.20 7.60 12.60
C GLU A 57 -0.94 7.61 11.56
N MET A 58 -1.87 6.67 11.65
CA MET A 58 -3.06 6.64 10.79
C MET A 58 -3.98 7.83 11.08
N LYS A 59 -4.22 8.14 12.35
CA LYS A 59 -5.03 9.30 12.76
C LYS A 59 -4.41 10.59 12.25
N GLU A 60 -3.12 10.80 12.51
CA GLU A 60 -2.37 11.96 12.00
C GLU A 60 -2.39 12.04 10.48
N ARG A 61 -2.30 10.91 9.76
CA ARG A 61 -2.41 10.92 8.30
C ARG A 61 -3.78 11.35 7.80
N ILE A 62 -4.84 11.02 8.52
CA ILE A 62 -6.21 11.43 8.15
C ILE A 62 -6.40 12.91 8.50
N GLU A 63 -5.92 13.35 9.66
CA GLU A 63 -6.00 14.76 10.09
C GLU A 63 -5.14 15.68 9.22
N ASN A 64 -3.95 15.23 8.82
CA ASN A 64 -3.04 15.95 7.92
C ASN A 64 -3.31 15.64 6.44
N ALA A 65 -4.23 14.72 6.11
CA ALA A 65 -4.66 14.57 4.74
C ALA A 65 -5.41 15.85 4.38
N GLY A 66 -4.80 16.66 3.51
CA GLY A 66 -5.52 17.75 2.87
C GLY A 66 -6.77 17.24 2.15
N GLU A 67 -7.63 18.17 1.74
CA GLU A 67 -8.82 17.81 0.99
C GLU A 67 -8.46 16.94 -0.22
N PRO A 68 -9.20 15.84 -0.46
CA PRO A 68 -8.98 15.04 -1.64
C PRO A 68 -9.08 15.92 -2.89
N LEU A 69 -8.14 15.75 -3.81
CA LEU A 69 -8.18 16.44 -5.10
C LEU A 69 -9.57 16.28 -5.75
N SER A 70 -10.11 17.39 -6.21
CA SER A 70 -11.31 17.41 -7.03
C SER A 70 -11.12 16.56 -8.28
N ARG A 71 -12.25 16.21 -8.91
CA ARG A 71 -12.21 15.44 -10.17
C ARG A 71 -11.48 16.22 -11.25
N GLU A 72 -11.65 17.53 -11.27
CA GLU A 72 -11.07 18.48 -12.21
C GLU A 72 -9.55 18.57 -12.03
N GLU A 73 -9.08 18.78 -10.81
CA GLU A 73 -7.64 18.81 -10.49
C GLU A 73 -6.98 17.48 -10.83
N LEU A 74 -7.63 16.36 -10.49
CA LEU A 74 -7.12 15.04 -10.82
C LEU A 74 -7.02 14.84 -12.34
N SER A 75 -8.05 15.26 -13.08
CA SER A 75 -8.05 15.20 -14.55
C SER A 75 -6.91 16.01 -15.16
N GLU A 76 -6.67 17.21 -14.63
CA GLU A 76 -5.58 18.09 -15.07
C GLU A 76 -4.20 17.45 -14.81
N LEU A 77 -3.99 16.84 -13.65
CA LEU A 77 -2.77 16.09 -13.37
C LEU A 77 -2.57 14.93 -14.35
N TYR A 78 -3.62 14.17 -14.66
CA TYR A 78 -3.55 13.12 -15.68
C TYR A 78 -3.21 13.69 -17.06
N ARG A 79 -3.77 14.83 -17.44
CA ARG A 79 -3.48 15.50 -18.72
C ARG A 79 -2.01 15.89 -18.80
N ARG A 80 -1.48 16.55 -17.76
CA ARG A 80 -0.06 16.94 -17.67
C ARG A 80 0.87 15.73 -17.72
N ALA A 81 0.53 14.68 -16.98
CA ALA A 81 1.32 13.45 -16.96
C ALA A 81 1.34 12.76 -18.33
N ARG A 82 0.20 12.71 -19.04
CA ARG A 82 0.11 12.17 -20.42
C ARG A 82 0.92 12.99 -21.41
N ALA A 83 1.02 14.30 -21.22
CA ALA A 83 1.85 15.16 -22.07
C ALA A 83 3.35 14.99 -21.82
N HIS A 84 3.77 14.79 -20.57
CA HIS A 84 5.18 14.85 -20.20
C HIS A 84 5.89 13.48 -20.15
N ILE A 85 5.22 12.45 -19.61
CA ILE A 85 5.85 11.15 -19.36
C ILE A 85 6.35 10.47 -20.65
N PRO A 86 5.58 10.43 -21.76
CA PRO A 86 6.05 9.79 -22.99
C PRO A 86 7.37 10.35 -23.53
N GLY A 87 7.56 11.68 -23.47
CA GLY A 87 8.80 12.31 -23.89
C GLY A 87 10.00 11.89 -23.04
N ARG A 88 9.80 11.79 -21.71
CA ARG A 88 10.85 11.31 -20.79
C ARG A 88 11.18 9.84 -21.01
N VAL A 89 10.16 9.01 -21.26
CA VAL A 89 10.37 7.59 -21.58
C VAL A 89 11.18 7.46 -22.87
N GLY A 90 10.81 8.17 -23.94
CA GLY A 90 11.54 8.14 -25.21
C GLY A 90 13.02 8.52 -25.03
N TYR A 91 13.28 9.63 -24.34
CA TYR A 91 14.64 10.10 -24.05
C TYR A 91 15.52 9.05 -23.34
N TYR A 92 14.98 8.36 -22.33
CA TYR A 92 15.75 7.35 -21.61
C TYR A 92 15.82 6.02 -22.34
N ALA A 93 14.76 5.63 -23.06
CA ALA A 93 14.74 4.40 -23.85
C ALA A 93 15.84 4.40 -24.93
N GLU A 94 16.00 5.53 -25.63
CA GLU A 94 17.05 5.73 -26.63
C GLU A 94 18.44 5.57 -26.01
N ARG A 95 18.71 6.27 -24.90
CA ARG A 95 20.01 6.23 -24.22
C ARG A 95 20.37 4.87 -23.64
N LEU A 96 19.36 4.09 -23.26
CA LEU A 96 19.54 2.74 -22.72
C LEU A 96 19.57 1.68 -23.82
N GLY A 97 19.28 2.02 -25.08
CA GLY A 97 19.22 1.07 -26.19
C GLY A 97 18.07 0.07 -26.06
N VAL A 98 16.96 0.46 -25.43
CA VAL A 98 15.79 -0.41 -25.20
C VAL A 98 14.55 0.11 -25.91
N SER A 99 13.65 -0.80 -26.28
CA SER A 99 12.30 -0.46 -26.76
C SER A 99 11.27 -0.62 -25.64
N TYR A 100 10.13 0.01 -25.81
CA TYR A 100 9.01 -0.09 -24.88
C TYR A 100 7.68 -0.18 -25.63
N GLY A 101 6.70 -0.78 -24.97
CA GLY A 101 5.33 -0.92 -25.48
C GLY A 101 4.47 0.28 -25.13
N ARG A 102 3.21 0.02 -24.75
CA ARG A 102 2.28 1.09 -24.36
C ARG A 102 2.69 1.72 -23.03
N ILE A 103 2.56 3.04 -22.95
CA ILE A 103 2.60 3.81 -21.70
C ILE A 103 1.17 4.00 -21.19
N THR A 104 0.95 3.71 -19.91
CA THR A 104 -0.33 3.96 -19.23
C THR A 104 -0.11 4.71 -17.92
N ILE A 105 -1.03 5.60 -17.57
CA ILE A 105 -1.05 6.33 -16.29
C ILE A 105 -2.26 5.85 -15.49
N ARG A 106 -2.06 5.47 -14.23
CA ARG A 106 -3.07 4.78 -13.39
C ARG A 106 -3.02 5.30 -11.97
N LYS A 107 -4.07 5.07 -11.16
CA LYS A 107 -4.06 5.35 -9.71
C LYS A 107 -3.71 4.08 -8.91
N GLN A 108 -2.45 3.65 -8.95
CA GLN A 108 -1.93 2.53 -8.16
C GLN A 108 -1.67 2.94 -6.70
N ARG A 109 -2.00 2.06 -5.75
CA ARG A 109 -1.83 2.36 -4.31
C ARG A 109 -0.42 2.13 -3.77
N THR A 110 0.36 1.25 -4.38
CA THR A 110 1.56 0.66 -3.73
C THR A 110 2.84 0.78 -4.55
N ARG A 111 2.79 1.34 -5.76
CA ARG A 111 3.94 1.46 -6.66
C ARG A 111 3.86 2.74 -7.45
N TRP A 112 5.01 3.34 -7.73
CA TRP A 112 5.17 4.52 -8.58
C TRP A 112 5.13 4.17 -10.08
N GLY A 113 5.43 2.92 -10.42
CA GLY A 113 5.30 2.40 -11.77
C GLY A 113 5.65 0.92 -11.86
N SER A 114 5.50 0.35 -13.06
CA SER A 114 5.86 -1.02 -13.38
C SER A 114 6.15 -1.20 -14.87
N CYS A 115 7.04 -2.13 -15.21
CA CYS A 115 7.26 -2.60 -16.57
C CYS A 115 6.82 -4.07 -16.66
N SER A 116 5.98 -4.39 -17.64
CA SER A 116 5.58 -5.78 -17.92
C SER A 116 6.62 -6.50 -18.76
N SER A 117 6.61 -7.84 -18.76
CA SER A 117 7.47 -8.65 -19.64
C SER A 117 7.28 -8.39 -21.14
N LYS A 118 6.12 -7.82 -21.53
CA LYS A 118 5.82 -7.39 -22.91
C LYS A 118 6.29 -5.95 -23.20
N GLY A 119 7.04 -5.33 -22.30
CA GLY A 119 7.55 -3.97 -22.46
C GLY A 119 6.55 -2.83 -22.19
N ASN A 120 5.30 -3.12 -21.79
CA ASN A 120 4.35 -2.05 -21.42
C ASN A 120 4.74 -1.41 -20.09
N LEU A 121 4.67 -0.08 -20.05
CA LEU A 121 5.01 0.74 -18.89
C LEU A 121 3.74 1.30 -18.25
N ASN A 122 3.61 1.13 -16.94
CA ASN A 122 2.56 1.78 -16.15
C ASN A 122 3.20 2.76 -15.17
N PHE A 123 2.67 3.97 -15.11
CA PHE A 123 3.05 5.00 -14.16
C PHE A 123 1.86 5.30 -13.24
N ASN A 124 2.15 5.63 -11.98
CA ASN A 124 1.17 6.06 -10.99
C ASN A 124 1.12 7.58 -10.86
#